data_AF-A0A248L7X7-F1
#
_entry.id   AF-A0A248L7X7-F1
#
_cell.length_a   1.000
_cell.length_b   1.000
_cell.length_c   1.000
_cell.angle_alpha   90.00
_cell.angle_beta   90.00
_cell.angle_gamma   90.00
#
_symmetry.space_group_name_H-M   'P 1'
#
loop_
_entity.id
_entity.type
_entity.pdbx_description
1 polymer ?
#
loop_
_entity_poly.entity_id
_entity_poly.type
_entity_poly.pdbx_seq_one_letter_code
_entity_poly.pdbx_strand_id
1 'polypeptide(L)' 'MFIRYSFYAEDEEIETNVAYRWFLGLGLDEKVPHFSTFGKNYVRRFQDTTIFEDIFYKILTQGVD' A
#
# COMPACT_ATOMS: atom_id res chain seq x y z
N MET A 1 2.42 2.14 10.47
CA MET A 1 1.84 0.93 11.12
C MET A 1 0.83 0.22 10.22
N PHE A 2 -0.21 0.88 9.68
CA PHE A 2 -1.19 0.27 8.78
C PHE A 2 -0.60 -0.22 7.45
N ILE A 3 0.16 0.64 6.77
CA ILE A 3 0.78 0.32 5.48
C ILE A 3 1.80 -0.81 5.63
N ARG A 4 2.66 -0.71 6.64
CA ARG A 4 3.63 -1.77 6.94
C ARG A 4 2.95 -3.11 7.17
N TYR A 5 1.85 -3.15 7.93
CA TYR A 5 1.06 -4.37 8.12
C TYR A 5 0.47 -4.89 6.82
N SER A 6 -0.09 -4.02 5.97
CA SER A 6 -0.59 -4.42 4.64
C SER A 6 0.51 -4.94 3.70
N PHE A 7 1.79 -4.61 3.92
CA PHE A 7 2.92 -5.21 3.20
C PHE A 7 3.43 -6.53 3.82
N TYR A 8 2.92 -6.94 4.96
CA TYR A 8 3.18 -8.27 5.52
C TYR A 8 1.91 -9.15 5.56
N ALA A 9 0.75 -8.55 5.27
CA ALA A 9 -0.54 -9.21 5.19
C ALA A 9 -0.65 -10.06 3.92
N GLU A 10 -1.37 -11.18 4.03
CA GLU A 10 -1.68 -12.05 2.90
C GLU A 10 -2.68 -11.39 1.93
N ASP A 11 -2.77 -11.93 0.70
CA ASP A 11 -3.46 -11.31 -0.44
C ASP A 11 -4.92 -10.89 -0.15
N GLU A 12 -5.63 -11.57 0.76
CA GLU A 12 -7.04 -11.29 1.11
C GLU A 12 -7.27 -9.95 1.84
N GLU A 13 -6.35 -9.51 2.72
CA GLU A 13 -6.50 -8.24 3.46
C GLU A 13 -6.29 -7.01 2.54
N ILE A 14 -5.55 -7.21 1.45
CA ILE A 14 -5.22 -6.16 0.48
C ILE A 14 -6.33 -5.98 -0.55
N GLU A 15 -6.99 -7.07 -0.96
CA GLU A 15 -8.08 -7.05 -1.95
C GLU A 15 -9.21 -6.07 -1.58
N THR A 16 -9.49 -5.93 -0.28
CA THR A 16 -10.57 -5.08 0.26
C THR A 16 -10.11 -3.67 0.66
N ASN A 17 -8.81 -3.38 0.65
CA ASN A 17 -8.27 -2.10 1.07
C ASN A 17 -8.29 -1.07 -0.08
N VAL A 18 -9.35 -0.28 -0.14
CA VAL A 18 -9.57 0.74 -1.19
C VAL A 18 -8.43 1.77 -1.27
N ALA A 19 -7.89 2.19 -0.12
CA ALA A 19 -6.79 3.16 -0.09
C ALA A 19 -5.50 2.59 -0.69
N TYR A 20 -5.26 1.29 -0.48
CA TYR A 20 -4.11 0.59 -1.04
C TYR A 20 -4.26 0.31 -2.54
N ARG A 21 -5.48 0.01 -3.01
CA ARG A 21 -5.78 -0.12 -4.45
C ARG A 21 -5.56 1.19 -5.19
N TRP A 22 -6.13 2.30 -4.67
CA TRP A 22 -5.90 3.64 -5.21
C TRP A 22 -4.40 3.98 -5.26
N PHE A 23 -3.66 3.63 -4.20
CA PHE A 23 -2.22 3.86 -4.13
C PHE A 23 -1.44 3.12 -5.22
N LEU A 24 -1.79 1.88 -5.50
CA LEU A 24 -1.17 1.08 -6.56
C LEU A 24 -1.67 1.46 -7.97
N GLY A 25 -2.59 2.43 -8.07
CA GLY A 25 -3.22 2.80 -9.33
C GLY A 25 -4.16 1.71 -9.87
N LEU A 26 -4.65 0.83 -9.01
CA LEU A 26 -5.54 -0.26 -9.37
C LEU A 26 -7.00 0.20 -9.32
N GLY A 27 -7.75 -0.13 -10.35
CA GLY A 27 -9.22 -0.04 -10.37
C GLY A 27 -9.85 -0.93 -9.29
N LEU A 28 -11.12 -0.68 -8.92
CA LEU A 28 -11.84 -1.48 -7.93
C LEU A 28 -12.13 -2.91 -8.41
N ASP A 29 -12.14 -3.11 -9.72
CA ASP A 29 -12.38 -4.35 -10.45
C ASP A 29 -11.09 -5.02 -10.95
N GLU A 30 -9.95 -4.34 -10.86
CA GLU A 30 -8.67 -4.89 -11.29
C GLU A 30 -8.14 -5.92 -10.30
N LYS A 31 -7.61 -7.04 -10.81
CA LYS A 31 -7.01 -8.05 -9.93
C LYS A 31 -5.75 -7.48 -9.28
N VAL A 32 -5.62 -7.63 -7.96
CA VAL A 32 -4.38 -7.26 -7.28
C VAL A 32 -3.25 -8.14 -7.82
N PRO A 33 -2.16 -7.55 -8.36
CA PRO A 33 -1.04 -8.33 -8.86
C PRO A 33 -0.42 -9.13 -7.72
N HIS A 34 0.04 -10.35 -8.02
CA HIS A 34 0.61 -11.26 -7.03
C HIS A 34 1.70 -10.54 -6.22
N PHE A 35 1.51 -10.48 -4.90
CA PHE A 35 2.20 -9.61 -3.96
C PHE A 35 3.74 -9.67 -4.04
N SER A 36 4.26 -10.82 -4.45
CA SER A 36 5.70 -11.13 -4.47
C SER A 36 6.58 -10.18 -5.30
N THR A 37 6.03 -9.46 -6.28
CA THR A 37 6.85 -8.56 -7.13
C THR A 37 6.90 -7.14 -6.58
N PHE A 38 5.75 -6.55 -6.25
CA PHE A 38 5.67 -5.18 -5.74
C PHE A 38 6.05 -5.09 -4.27
N GLY A 39 5.51 -5.98 -3.43
CA GLY A 39 5.74 -6.00 -1.99
C GLY A 39 7.22 -6.19 -1.64
N LYS A 40 7.93 -7.09 -2.31
CA LYS A 40 9.36 -7.35 -2.02
C LYS A 40 10.28 -6.20 -2.39
N ASN A 41 10.04 -5.56 -3.55
CA ASN A 41 10.86 -4.42 -3.98
C ASN A 41 10.63 -3.22 -3.08
N TYR A 42 9.37 -3.02 -2.69
CA TYR A 42 8.94 -1.98 -1.79
C TYR A 42 9.50 -2.17 -0.36
N VAL A 43 9.29 -3.34 0.26
CA VAL A 43 9.83 -3.69 1.57
C VAL A 43 11.34 -3.52 1.58
N ARG A 44 12.06 -4.07 0.59
CA ARG A 44 13.52 -3.94 0.54
C ARG A 44 14.01 -2.48 0.49
N ARG A 45 13.27 -1.59 -0.17
CA ARG A 45 13.68 -0.20 -0.40
C ARG A 45 13.34 0.73 0.76
N PHE A 46 12.35 0.37 1.60
CA PHE A 46 11.82 1.23 2.65
C PHE A 46 11.72 0.57 4.04
N GLN A 47 12.16 -0.69 4.20
CA GLN A 47 12.04 -1.50 5.45
C GLN A 47 12.60 -0.84 6.71
N ASP A 48 13.51 0.12 6.59
CA ASP A 48 14.16 0.79 7.72
C ASP A 48 13.82 2.29 7.77
N THR A 49 12.75 2.69 7.08
CA THR A 49 12.33 4.09 6.98
C THR A 49 10.82 4.23 7.23
N THR A 50 10.39 5.44 7.61
CA THR A 50 8.97 5.84 7.68
C THR A 50 8.56 6.75 6.52
N ILE A 51 9.53 7.19 5.69
CA ILE A 51 9.37 8.23 4.65
C ILE A 51 8.13 7.99 3.79
N PHE A 52 7.89 6.75 3.41
CA PHE A 52 6.74 6.43 2.59
C PHE A 52 5.41 6.51 3.35
N GLU A 53 5.37 6.01 4.59
CA GLU A 53 4.18 6.13 5.43
C GLU A 53 3.84 7.62 5.62
N ASP A 54 4.86 8.44 5.87
CA ASP A 54 4.72 9.89 6.05
C ASP A 54 4.18 10.58 4.79
N ILE A 55 4.70 10.25 3.60
CA ILE A 55 4.22 10.76 2.32
C ILE A 55 2.76 10.35 2.07
N PHE A 56 2.45 9.07 2.29
CA PHE A 56 1.12 8.54 2.05
C PHE A 56 0.08 9.21 2.96
N TYR A 57 0.35 9.30 4.26
CA TYR A 57 -0.55 9.98 5.20
C TYR A 57 -0.70 11.47 4.85
N LYS A 58 0.37 12.13 4.42
CA LYS A 58 0.33 13.53 3.99
C LYS A 58 -0.55 13.75 2.75
N ILE A 59 -0.61 12.79 1.84
CA ILE A 59 -1.49 12.86 0.66
C ILE A 59 -2.94 12.60 1.08
N LEU A 60 -3.20 11.57 1.90
CA LEU A 60 -4.54 11.27 2.39
C LEU A 60 -5.14 12.46 3.15
N THR A 61 -4.35 13.08 4.03
CA THR A 61 -4.80 14.26 4.79
C THR A 61 -5.13 15.47 3.91
N GLN A 62 -4.47 15.63 2.75
CA GLN A 62 -4.81 16.69 1.79
C GLN A 62 -6.07 16.38 0.95
N GLY A 63 -6.43 15.11 0.78
CA GLY A 63 -7.59 14.70 -0.03
C GLY A 63 -8.91 14.59 0.74
N VAL A 64 -8.89 14.84 2.05
CA VAL A 64 -10.06 14.80 2.94
C VAL A 64 -10.64 16.20 3.21
N ASP A 65 -9.99 17.25 2.69
CA ASP A 65 -10.50 18.64 2.67
C ASP A 65 -11.35 18.94 1.41
#